data_AF-A0A090VJP6-F1
#
_entry.id   AF-A0A090VJP6-F1
#
_cell.length_a   1.000
_cell.length_b   1.000
_cell.length_c   1.000
_cell.angle_alpha   90.00
_cell.angle_beta   90.00
_cell.angle_gamma   90.00
#
_symmetry.space_group_name_H-M   'P 1'
#
loop_
_entity.id
_entity.type
_entity.pdbx_description
1 polymer ?
#
loop_
_entity_poly.entity_id
_entity_poly.type
_entity_poly.pdbx_seq_one_letter_code
_entity_poly.pdbx_strand_id
1 'polypeptide(L)'
;MFSSDNGPSPKGRTNPDFFDSNTEFKGYQRDLYEGGIRAPFIVVWPNKVKEGTVTNHISIFWDVSPTLTELTGAKTPENIDGISFLPTLLNKKDQKQHDHLYWEFNIRRGDWYI
;
A
#
# COMPACT_ATOMS: atom_id res chain seq x y z
N MET A 1 8.63 -3.46 -8.81
CA MET A 1 7.47 -3.39 -7.89
C MET A 1 6.32 -2.80 -8.67
N PHE A 2 5.12 -3.34 -8.49
CA PHE A 2 3.89 -2.87 -9.14
C PHE A 2 2.83 -2.65 -8.07
N SER A 3 2.11 -1.53 -8.16
CA SER A 3 1.05 -1.16 -7.23
C SER A 3 0.02 -0.26 -7.90
N SER A 4 -1.09 -0.02 -7.20
CA SER A 4 -2.00 1.12 -7.41
C SER A 4 -1.75 2.19 -6.35
N ASP A 5 -2.23 3.42 -6.59
CA ASP A 5 -2.21 4.54 -5.63
C ASP A 5 -3.45 4.58 -4.71
N ASN A 6 -4.56 3.98 -5.15
CA ASN A 6 -5.81 3.83 -4.41
C ASN A 6 -6.68 2.70 -4.98
N GLY A 7 -7.81 2.44 -4.32
CA GLY A 7 -8.88 1.57 -4.82
C GLY A 7 -9.52 2.06 -6.12
N PRO A 8 -10.33 1.24 -6.81
CA PRO A 8 -10.91 1.55 -8.10
C PRO A 8 -11.88 2.74 -8.01
N SER A 9 -11.93 3.56 -9.07
CA SER A 9 -12.81 4.71 -9.14
C SER A 9 -14.21 4.32 -9.63
N PRO A 10 -15.29 4.71 -8.93
CA PRO A 10 -16.65 4.59 -9.44
C PRO A 10 -17.04 5.79 -10.33
N LYS A 11 -16.12 6.74 -10.56
CA LYS A 11 -16.38 7.96 -11.33
C LYS A 11 -16.00 7.81 -12.80
N GLY A 12 -16.75 8.50 -13.66
CA GLY A 12 -16.47 8.55 -15.10
C GLY A 12 -17.17 7.42 -15.85
N ARG A 13 -16.50 6.83 -16.84
CA ARG A 13 -17.03 5.71 -17.66
C ARG A 13 -16.60 4.34 -17.12
N THR A 14 -16.19 4.26 -15.85
CA THR A 14 -15.79 3.03 -15.18
C THR A 14 -16.97 2.43 -14.43
N ASN A 15 -17.06 1.10 -14.44
CA ASN A 15 -17.95 0.35 -13.56
C ASN A 15 -17.10 -0.67 -12.80
N PRO A 16 -16.67 -0.36 -11.56
CA PRO A 16 -15.80 -1.25 -10.79
C PRO A 16 -16.46 -2.59 -10.47
N ASP A 17 -17.79 -2.64 -10.40
CA ASP A 17 -18.54 -3.86 -10.09
C ASP A 17 -18.58 -4.82 -11.28
N PHE A 18 -18.60 -4.28 -12.51
CA PHE A 18 -18.58 -5.11 -13.72
C PHE A 18 -17.32 -5.98 -13.82
N PHE A 19 -16.18 -5.47 -13.37
CA PHE A 19 -14.90 -6.17 -13.39
C PHE A 19 -14.52 -6.79 -12.05
N ASP A 20 -15.42 -6.76 -11.05
CA ASP A 20 -15.12 -7.20 -9.69
C ASP A 20 -13.82 -6.59 -9.13
N SER A 21 -13.61 -5.29 -9.38
CA SER A 21 -12.31 -4.63 -9.16
C SER A 21 -11.91 -4.49 -7.69
N ASN A 22 -12.84 -4.76 -6.76
CA ASN A 22 -12.59 -4.73 -5.31
C ASN A 22 -12.89 -6.06 -4.61
N THR A 23 -13.37 -7.09 -5.31
CA THR A 23 -13.65 -8.40 -4.73
C THR A 23 -14.53 -8.29 -3.46
N GLU A 24 -14.10 -8.89 -2.35
CA GLU A 24 -14.79 -8.85 -1.06
C GLU A 24 -14.61 -7.52 -0.28
N PHE A 25 -13.77 -6.61 -0.75
CA PHE A 25 -13.44 -5.39 -0.01
C PHE A 25 -14.50 -4.30 -0.20
N LYS A 26 -14.95 -3.74 0.92
CA LYS A 26 -15.94 -2.66 0.96
C LYS A 26 -15.33 -1.32 0.52
N GLY A 27 -16.12 -0.51 -0.17
CA GLY A 27 -15.79 0.87 -0.54
C GLY A 27 -15.00 0.96 -1.85
N TYR A 28 -14.75 2.19 -2.31
CA TYR A 28 -14.02 2.50 -3.54
C TYR A 28 -13.01 3.62 -3.30
N GLN A 29 -12.37 4.12 -4.35
CA GLN A 29 -11.53 5.31 -4.27
C GLN A 29 -12.20 6.43 -3.45
N ARG A 30 -11.44 6.98 -2.48
CA ARG A 30 -11.84 8.02 -1.50
C ARG A 30 -12.65 7.52 -0.29
N ASP A 31 -12.95 6.23 -0.21
CA ASP A 31 -13.43 5.63 1.04
C ASP A 31 -12.26 5.19 1.91
N LEU A 32 -12.44 5.26 3.23
CA LEU A 32 -11.47 4.72 4.22
C LEU A 32 -11.78 3.26 4.60
N TYR A 33 -12.54 2.56 3.78
CA TYR A 33 -12.71 1.11 3.86
C TYR A 33 -11.64 0.40 3.04
N GLU A 34 -11.43 -0.91 3.26
CA GLU A 34 -10.38 -1.68 2.59
C GLU A 34 -10.39 -1.53 1.05
N GLY A 35 -11.56 -1.47 0.41
CA GLY A 35 -11.66 -1.31 -1.05
C GLY A 35 -11.26 0.08 -1.56
N GLY A 36 -11.03 1.05 -0.68
CA GLY A 36 -10.50 2.37 -1.02
C GLY A 36 -9.00 2.53 -0.73
N ILE A 37 -8.50 1.87 0.33
CA ILE A 37 -7.11 2.05 0.83
C ILE A 37 -6.19 0.85 0.58
N ARG A 38 -6.72 -0.35 0.36
CA ARG A 38 -5.92 -1.54 0.03
C ARG A 38 -5.64 -1.55 -1.47
N ALA A 39 -4.38 -1.72 -1.83
CA ALA A 39 -3.93 -1.82 -3.21
C ALA A 39 -3.20 -3.14 -3.46
N PRO A 40 -3.24 -3.70 -4.69
CA PRO A 40 -2.38 -4.81 -5.05
C PRO A 40 -0.91 -4.37 -4.94
N PHE A 41 -0.04 -5.22 -4.42
CA PHE A 41 1.40 -4.96 -4.39
C PHE A 41 2.18 -6.21 -4.81
N ILE A 42 2.91 -6.11 -5.94
CA ILE A 42 3.63 -7.23 -6.53
C ILE A 42 5.11 -6.85 -6.68
N VAL A 43 6.00 -7.75 -6.23
CA VAL A 43 7.44 -7.61 -6.39
C VAL A 43 7.99 -8.78 -7.18
N VAL A 44 8.74 -8.48 -8.24
CA VAL A 44 9.54 -9.44 -9.00
C VAL A 44 10.99 -9.05 -8.85
N TRP A 45 11.79 -9.92 -8.25
CA TRP A 45 13.23 -9.73 -8.12
C TRP A 45 13.95 -11.08 -8.24
N PRO A 46 14.45 -11.41 -9.44
CA PRO A 46 15.09 -12.69 -9.70
C PRO A 46 16.22 -12.99 -8.72
N ASN A 47 16.29 -14.24 -8.26
CA ASN A 47 17.30 -14.75 -7.30
C ASN A 47 17.28 -14.09 -5.91
N LYS A 48 16.27 -13.28 -5.60
CA LYS A 48 16.18 -12.54 -4.32
C LYS A 48 14.82 -12.72 -3.66
N VAL A 49 13.74 -12.54 -4.41
CA VAL A 49 12.38 -12.88 -3.97
C VAL A 49 12.02 -14.24 -4.57
N LYS A 50 11.60 -15.19 -3.73
CA LYS A 50 11.17 -16.51 -4.18
C LYS A 50 9.87 -16.37 -4.98
N GLU A 51 9.77 -17.03 -6.13
CA GLU A 51 8.56 -17.00 -6.94
C GLU A 51 7.36 -17.63 -6.22
N GLY A 52 6.15 -17.14 -6.54
CA GLY A 52 4.90 -17.66 -5.98
C GLY A 52 4.72 -17.47 -4.47
N THR A 53 5.59 -16.71 -3.80
CA THR A 53 5.40 -16.40 -2.38
C THR A 53 4.34 -15.34 -2.15
N VAL A 54 3.55 -15.52 -1.10
CA VAL A 54 2.59 -14.55 -0.59
C VAL A 54 2.98 -14.22 0.85
N THR A 55 2.80 -12.96 1.24
CA THR A 55 3.03 -12.48 2.61
C THR A 55 1.80 -11.70 3.07
N ASN A 56 1.49 -11.81 4.36
CA ASN A 56 0.44 -11.03 5.02
C ASN A 56 1.04 -9.85 5.81
N HIS A 57 2.32 -9.52 5.59
CA HIS A 57 2.93 -8.33 6.18
C HIS A 57 2.19 -7.08 5.68
N ILE A 58 1.68 -6.29 6.62
CA ILE A 58 0.98 -5.05 6.32
C ILE A 58 2.03 -3.96 6.06
N SER A 59 2.05 -3.44 4.84
CA SER A 59 2.89 -2.31 4.41
C SER A 59 2.03 -1.17 3.89
N ILE A 60 2.60 0.03 3.87
CA ILE A 60 1.97 1.23 3.33
C ILE A 60 2.87 1.91 2.30
N PHE A 61 2.30 2.71 1.38
CA PHE A 61 3.04 3.18 0.21
C PHE A 61 4.33 3.95 0.54
N TRP A 62 4.36 4.69 1.65
CA TRP A 62 5.55 5.41 2.07
C TRP A 62 6.68 4.52 2.61
N ASP A 63 6.45 3.22 2.82
CA ASP A 63 7.49 2.24 3.14
C ASP A 63 8.40 1.91 1.93
N VAL A 64 7.94 2.22 0.71
CA VAL A 64 8.73 2.01 -0.51
C VAL A 64 10.02 2.82 -0.48
N SER A 65 9.97 4.06 0.03
CA SER A 65 11.14 4.94 0.11
C SER A 65 12.28 4.36 0.97
N PRO A 66 12.08 4.06 2.27
CA PRO A 66 13.12 3.45 3.10
C PRO A 66 13.53 2.06 2.61
N THR A 67 12.63 1.30 1.98
CA THR A 67 12.98 0.00 1.39
C THR A 67 13.98 0.18 0.23
N LEU A 68 13.76 1.16 -0.64
CA LEU A 68 14.66 1.44 -1.77
C LEU A 68 16.00 2.02 -1.31
N THR A 69 16.02 2.87 -0.29
CA THR A 69 17.29 3.41 0.24
C THR A 69 18.09 2.33 0.94
N GLU A 70 17.46 1.47 1.75
CA GLU A 70 18.14 0.30 2.35
C GLU A 70 18.68 -0.64 1.27
N LEU A 71 17.88 -0.92 0.24
CA LEU A 71 18.26 -1.78 -0.88
C LEU A 71 19.48 -1.26 -1.64
N THR A 72 19.53 0.04 -1.89
CA THR A 72 20.57 0.67 -2.72
C THR A 72 21.78 1.13 -1.91
N GLY A 73 21.71 1.10 -0.58
CA GLY A 73 22.71 1.71 0.31
C GLY A 73 22.69 3.24 0.28
N ALA A 74 21.67 3.86 -0.31
CA ALA A 74 21.49 5.30 -0.28
C ALA A 74 21.11 5.77 1.14
N LYS A 75 21.35 7.05 1.43
CA LYS A 75 20.94 7.64 2.71
C LYS A 75 19.41 7.66 2.80
N THR A 76 18.86 6.94 3.77
CA THR A 76 17.42 7.04 4.11
C THR A 76 17.11 8.45 4.63
N PRO A 77 16.02 9.09 4.17
CA PRO A 77 15.59 10.38 4.71
C PRO A 77 15.33 10.28 6.21
N GLU A 78 15.64 11.36 6.93
CA GLU A 78 15.34 11.50 8.35
C GLU A 78 13.88 11.94 8.54
N ASN A 79 13.31 11.70 9.72
CA ASN A 79 11.94 12.11 10.08
C ASN A 79 10.86 11.59 9.11
N ILE A 80 10.94 10.30 8.76
CA ILE A 80 9.93 9.59 7.98
C ILE A 80 9.18 8.58 8.84
N ASP A 81 7.93 8.31 8.48
CA ASP A 81 7.10 7.28 9.15
C ASP A 81 7.28 5.89 8.53
N GLY A 82 7.96 5.78 7.39
CA GLY A 82 8.09 4.53 6.66
C GLY A 82 9.02 3.52 7.32
N ILE A 83 8.64 2.25 7.26
CA ILE A 83 9.40 1.11 7.73
C ILE A 83 9.75 0.25 6.53
N SER A 84 11.05 0.00 6.30
CA SER A 84 11.47 -0.87 5.21
C SER A 84 10.88 -2.28 5.32
N PHE A 85 10.34 -2.78 4.21
CA PHE A 85 9.88 -4.16 4.07
C PHE A 85 10.92 -5.06 3.37
N LEU A 86 12.17 -4.61 3.22
CA LEU A 86 13.25 -5.41 2.64
C LEU A 86 13.45 -6.77 3.36
N PRO A 87 13.36 -6.88 4.70
CA PRO A 87 13.40 -8.17 5.38
C PRO A 87 12.34 -9.15 4.87
N THR A 88 11.11 -8.69 4.63
CA THR A 88 10.04 -9.50 4.04
C THR A 88 10.40 -9.99 2.64
N LEU A 89 10.93 -9.11 1.78
CA LEU A 89 11.33 -9.50 0.42
C LEU A 89 12.42 -10.57 0.42
N LEU A 90 13.34 -10.51 1.40
CA LEU A 90 14.46 -11.42 1.54
C LEU A 90 14.17 -12.61 2.46
N ASN A 91 12.91 -12.80 2.87
CA ASN A 91 12.47 -13.88 3.77
C ASN A 91 13.25 -13.95 5.09
N LYS A 92 13.55 -12.79 5.69
CA LYS A 92 14.19 -12.66 7.01
C LYS A 92 13.13 -12.54 8.11
N LYS A 93 13.50 -12.89 9.35
CA LYS A 93 12.58 -12.97 10.50
C LYS A 93 12.45 -11.67 11.30
N ASP A 94 13.27 -10.67 11.00
CA ASP A 94 13.39 -9.39 11.72
C ASP A 94 12.55 -8.27 11.09
N GLN A 95 11.48 -8.62 10.36
CA GLN A 95 10.56 -7.64 9.79
C GLN A 95 9.84 -6.86 10.90
N LYS A 96 10.10 -5.55 10.96
CA LYS A 96 9.37 -4.61 11.82
C LYS A 96 7.96 -4.41 11.27
N GLN A 97 7.02 -4.12 12.17
CA GLN A 97 5.63 -3.80 11.84
C GLN A 97 5.31 -2.38 12.27
N HIS A 98 4.34 -1.76 11.61
CA HIS A 98 3.73 -0.53 12.09
C HIS A 98 2.81 -0.87 13.26
N ASP A 99 2.93 -0.14 14.37
CA ASP A 99 1.97 -0.27 15.49
C ASP A 99 0.57 0.20 15.06
N HIS A 100 0.55 1.25 14.24
CA HIS A 100 -0.66 1.86 13.70
C HIS A 100 -0.41 2.35 12.28
N LEU A 101 -1.46 2.37 11.47
CA LEU A 101 -1.48 3.07 10.19
C LEU A 101 -2.60 4.12 10.25
N TYR A 102 -2.33 5.31 9.69
CA TYR A 102 -3.22 6.45 9.78
C TYR A 102 -3.73 6.87 8.40
N TRP A 103 -5.05 7.03 8.30
CA TRP A 103 -5.71 7.67 7.16
C TRP A 103 -6.74 8.65 7.67
N GLU A 104 -6.80 9.81 7.02
CA GLU A 104 -7.79 10.83 7.25
C GLU A 104 -8.31 11.30 5.90
N PHE A 105 -9.62 11.48 5.80
CA PHE A 105 -10.25 11.98 4.59
C PHE A 105 -11.28 13.05 4.95
N ASN A 106 -10.84 14.31 4.89
CA ASN A 106 -11.69 15.45 5.16
C ASN A 106 -12.70 15.64 4.01
N ILE A 107 -13.99 15.46 4.29
CA ILE A 107 -15.06 15.67 3.30
C ILE A 107 -15.68 17.03 3.60
N ARG A 108 -15.41 18.00 2.74
CA ARG A 108 -16.12 19.28 2.78
C ARG A 108 -17.57 19.07 2.33
N ARG A 109 -18.53 19.20 3.26
CA ARG A 109 -19.98 19.22 2.99
C ARG A 109 -20.49 20.64 3.24
N GLY A 110 -20.54 21.46 2.19
CA GLY A 110 -20.91 22.89 2.31
C GLY A 110 -19.76 23.73 2.86
N ASP A 111 -20.04 24.55 3.89
CA ASP A 111 -19.06 25.44 4.54
C ASP A 111 -18.36 24.81 5.75
N TRP A 112 -18.60 23.53 6.04
CA TRP A 112 -17.99 22.83 7.17
C TRP A 112 -17.08 21.69 6.67
N TYR A 113 -15.92 21.57 7.32
CA TYR A 113 -15.07 20.40 7.24
C TYR A 113 -15.54 19.42 8.32
N ILE A 114 -15.70 18.15 7.93
CA ILE A 114 -15.87 17.01 8.84
C ILE A 114 -14.71 16.06 8.56
#